data_AF-A0A5B9QAA2-F1
#
_entry.id   AF-A0A5B9QAA2-F1
#
_cell.length_a   1.000
_cell.length_b   1.000
_cell.length_c   1.000
_cell.angle_alpha   90.00
_cell.angle_beta   90.00
_cell.angle_gamma   90.00
#
_symmetry.space_group_name_H-M   'P 1'
#
loop_
_entity.id
_entity.type
_entity.pdbx_description
1 polymer ?
#
loop_
_entity_poly.entity_id
_entity_poly.type
_entity_poly.pdbx_seq_one_letter_code
_entity_poly.pdbx_strand_id
1 'polypeptide(L)'
;MVKRSTKTLTEQCEKVTIRFTKSQAERIAAECELNGMKPSVYLRLASMSFTNSKFLDVFSLVSQVAEEQVRFRRDFNEAVYREGES
;
A
#
# COMPACT_ATOMS: atom_id res chain seq x y z
N MET A 1 8.24 11.93 -31.42
CA MET A 1 8.09 10.47 -31.30
C MET A 1 8.31 10.06 -29.84
N VAL A 2 7.27 9.65 -29.13
CA VAL A 2 7.44 9.06 -27.78
C VAL A 2 8.07 7.69 -27.97
N LYS A 3 9.29 7.49 -27.45
CA LYS A 3 9.93 6.16 -27.45
C LYS A 3 9.03 5.22 -26.66
N ARG A 4 8.41 4.24 -27.32
CA ARG A 4 7.63 3.21 -26.63
C ARG A 4 8.57 2.44 -25.71
N SER A 5 8.21 2.39 -24.43
CA SER A 5 8.93 1.61 -23.42
C SER A 5 8.89 0.13 -23.80
N THR A 6 10.04 -0.54 -23.80
CA THR A 6 10.18 -1.98 -24.03
C THR A 6 9.88 -2.82 -22.79
N LYS A 7 9.66 -2.17 -21.64
CA LYS A 7 9.36 -2.83 -20.37
C LYS A 7 7.92 -3.34 -20.36
N THR A 8 7.69 -4.46 -19.70
CA THR A 8 6.33 -4.96 -19.41
C THR A 8 5.53 -3.94 -18.60
N LEU A 9 4.20 -4.00 -18.67
CA LEU A 9 3.35 -3.10 -17.88
C LEU A 9 3.59 -3.24 -16.38
N THR A 10 3.85 -4.47 -15.91
CA THR A 10 4.21 -4.76 -14.52
C THR A 10 5.46 -3.99 -14.10
N GLU A 11 6.55 -4.09 -14.87
CA GLU A 11 7.81 -3.38 -14.60
C GLU A 11 7.65 -1.84 -14.65
N GLN A 12 6.69 -1.34 -15.42
CA GLN A 12 6.37 0.09 -15.45
C GLN A 12 5.63 0.55 -14.19
N CYS A 13 4.83 -0.33 -13.58
CA CYS A 13 4.08 -0.09 -12.36
C CYS A 13 4.92 -0.24 -11.08
N GLU A 14 6.04 -0.98 -11.12
CA GLU A 14 6.93 -1.18 -9.95
C GLU A 14 7.50 0.12 -9.37
N LYS A 15 7.73 1.12 -10.23
CA LYS A 15 8.27 2.42 -9.81
C LYS A 15 7.73 3.55 -10.68
N VAL A 16 6.65 4.16 -10.21
CA VAL A 16 6.01 5.32 -10.87
C VAL A 16 6.42 6.61 -10.18
N THR A 17 6.81 7.62 -10.96
CA THR A 17 6.95 9.00 -10.48
C THR A 17 5.71 9.79 -10.85
N ILE A 18 5.02 10.32 -9.84
CA ILE A 18 3.81 11.12 -10.01
C ILE A 18 4.13 12.57 -9.69
N ARG A 19 3.64 13.50 -10.51
CA ARG A 19 3.76 14.94 -10.27
C ARG A 19 2.44 15.47 -9.75
N PHE A 20 2.50 16.19 -8.65
CA PHE A 20 1.35 16.87 -8.03
C PHE A 20 1.48 18.37 -8.20
N THR A 21 0.35 19.07 -8.19
CA THR A 21 0.37 20.53 -8.02
C THR A 21 0.83 20.87 -6.59
N LYS A 22 1.31 22.10 -6.38
CA LYS A 22 1.78 22.54 -5.06
C LYS A 22 0.72 22.35 -3.97
N SER A 23 -0.53 22.74 -4.24
CA SER A 23 -1.64 22.61 -3.29
C SER A 23 -1.98 21.15 -2.95
N GLN A 24 -1.86 20.24 -3.90
CA GLN A 24 -2.05 18.80 -3.65
C GLN A 24 -0.90 18.24 -2.82
N ALA A 25 0.34 18.61 -3.14
CA ALA A 25 1.51 18.17 -2.39
C ALA A 25 1.47 18.63 -0.93
N GLU A 26 1.04 19.87 -0.67
CA GLU A 26 0.88 20.40 0.68
C GLU A 26 -0.17 19.62 1.49
N ARG A 27 -1.32 19.29 0.88
CA ARG A 27 -2.35 18.47 1.54
C ARG A 27 -1.86 17.06 1.86
N ILE A 28 -1.15 16.42 0.91
CA ILE A 28 -0.58 15.09 1.13
C ILE A 28 0.46 15.15 2.26
N ALA A 29 1.30 16.18 2.29
CA ALA A 29 2.30 16.35 3.34
C ALA A 29 1.65 16.51 4.72
N ALA A 30 0.62 17.36 4.84
CA ALA A 30 -0.11 17.55 6.11
C ALA A 30 -0.74 16.24 6.62
N GLU A 31 -1.37 15.45 5.74
CA GLU A 31 -1.93 14.15 6.09
C GLU A 31 -0.84 13.13 6.49
N CYS A 32 0.30 13.14 5.80
CA CYS A 32 1.42 12.28 6.14
C CYS A 32 2.03 12.62 7.50
N GLU A 33 2.17 13.91 7.82
CA GLU A 33 2.64 14.39 9.12
C GLU A 33 1.67 14.02 10.24
N LEU A 34 0.36 14.24 10.03
CA LEU A 34 -0.69 13.90 11.00
C LEU A 34 -0.67 12.41 11.37
N ASN A 35 -0.45 11.55 10.38
CA ASN A 35 -0.46 10.09 10.56
C ASN A 35 0.95 9.49 10.79
N GLY A 36 2.00 10.32 10.88
CA GLY A 36 3.37 9.88 11.11
C GLY A 36 3.92 8.93 10.03
N MET A 37 3.53 9.11 8.76
CA MET A 37 3.83 8.17 7.68
C MET A 37 4.57 8.80 6.50
N LYS A 38 5.31 7.99 5.75
CA LYS A 38 6.01 8.46 4.54
C LYS A 38 5.02 8.66 3.39
N PRO A 39 5.20 9.69 2.54
CA PRO A 39 4.34 9.93 1.38
C PRO A 39 4.21 8.74 0.42
N SER A 40 5.28 7.95 0.23
CA SER A 40 5.24 6.75 -0.61
C SER A 40 4.30 5.67 -0.06
N VAL A 41 4.20 5.54 1.27
CA VAL A 41 3.31 4.58 1.93
C VAL A 41 1.88 5.09 1.85
N TYR A 42 1.67 6.37 2.16
CA TYR A 42 0.37 7.01 2.04
C TYR A 42 -0.21 6.87 0.63
N LEU A 43 0.56 7.20 -0.42
CA LEU A 43 0.11 7.09 -1.80
C LEU A 43 -0.18 5.65 -2.23
N ARG A 44 0.56 4.67 -1.70
CA ARG A 44 0.31 3.25 -1.97
C ARG A 44 -1.02 2.80 -1.37
N LEU A 45 -1.26 3.11 -0.09
CA LEU A 45 -2.56 2.87 0.56
C LEU A 45 -3.67 3.62 -0.19
N ALA A 46 -3.38 4.84 -0.62
CA ALA A 46 -4.33 5.66 -1.33
C ALA A 46 -4.80 4.99 -2.63
N SER A 47 -3.83 4.47 -3.38
CA SER A 47 -4.04 3.76 -4.64
C SER A 47 -4.83 2.47 -4.42
N MET A 48 -4.54 1.73 -3.35
CA MET A 48 -5.21 0.47 -3.02
C MET A 48 -6.69 0.67 -2.68
N SER A 49 -7.06 1.68 -1.88
CA SER A 49 -8.48 1.91 -1.59
C SER A 49 -9.24 2.36 -2.83
N PHE A 50 -8.61 3.18 -3.69
CA PHE A 50 -9.21 3.60 -4.96
C PHE A 50 -9.46 2.41 -5.91
N THR A 51 -8.49 1.50 -6.08
CA THR A 51 -8.69 0.28 -6.89
C THR A 51 -9.76 -0.64 -6.33
N ASN A 52 -9.95 -0.63 -5.01
CA ASN A 52 -10.98 -1.42 -4.32
C ASN A 52 -12.37 -0.74 -4.32
N SER A 53 -12.56 0.35 -5.09
CA SER A 53 -13.81 1.10 -5.20
C SER A 53 -14.34 1.67 -3.87
N LYS A 54 -13.46 1.88 -2.88
CA LYS A 54 -13.80 2.46 -1.58
C LYS A 54 -13.16 3.85 -1.44
N PHE A 55 -13.89 4.80 -0.86
CA PHE A 55 -13.31 6.07 -0.40
C PHE A 55 -12.13 5.77 0.54
N LEU A 56 -11.12 6.65 0.53
CA LEU A 56 -9.88 6.45 1.26
C LEU A 56 -10.07 6.52 2.78
N ASP A 57 -10.49 5.44 3.41
CA ASP A 57 -10.42 5.32 4.87
C ASP A 57 -9.09 4.68 5.27
N VAL A 58 -8.07 5.52 5.47
CA VAL A 58 -6.71 5.10 5.82
C VAL A 58 -6.69 4.39 7.18
N PHE A 59 -7.49 4.84 8.14
CA PHE A 59 -7.53 4.25 9.48
C PHE A 59 -8.11 2.83 9.45
N SER A 60 -9.23 2.64 8.76
CA SER A 60 -9.82 1.32 8.59
C SER A 60 -8.93 0.39 7.77
N LEU A 61 -8.26 0.90 6.74
CA LEU A 61 -7.34 0.09 5.93
C LEU A 61 -6.10 -0.36 6.74
N VAL A 62 -5.50 0.53 7.53
CA VAL A 62 -4.36 0.19 8.41
C VAL A 62 -4.77 -0.84 9.46
N SER A 63 -5.97 -0.69 10.04
CA SER A 63 -6.51 -1.65 11.00
C SER A 63 -6.71 -3.03 10.38
N GLN A 64 -7.29 -3.10 9.18
CA GLN A 64 -7.47 -4.36 8.43
C GLN A 64 -6.13 -5.02 8.09
N VAL A 65 -5.14 -4.24 7.66
CA VAL A 65 -3.80 -4.78 7.36
C VAL A 65 -3.14 -5.36 8.62
N ALA A 66 -3.30 -4.71 9.78
CA ALA A 66 -2.78 -5.21 11.04
C ALA A 66 -3.47 -6.52 11.47
N GLU A 67 -4.79 -6.61 11.34
CA GLU A 67 -5.56 -7.83 11.63
C GLU A 67 -5.14 -9.00 10.72
N GLU A 68 -4.99 -8.75 9.42
CA GLU A 68 -4.52 -9.76 8.46
C GLU A 68 -3.10 -10.23 8.77
N GLN A 69 -2.19 -9.35 9.21
CA GLN A 69 -0.85 -9.76 9.64
C GLN A 69 -0.87 -10.67 10.87
N VAL A 70 -1.74 -10.39 11.85
CA VAL A 70 -1.92 -11.24 13.03
C VAL A 70 -2.46 -12.61 12.61
N ARG A 71 -3.44 -12.63 11.71
CA ARG A 71 -4.02 -13.86 11.17
C ARG A 71 -2.98 -14.70 10.44
N PHE A 72 -2.19 -14.10 9.54
CA PHE A 72 -1.12 -14.81 8.84
C PHE A 72 -0.07 -15.40 9.80
N ARG A 73 0.30 -14.67 10.86
CA ARG A 73 1.21 -15.22 11.89
C ARG A 73 0.60 -16.41 12.62
N ARG A 74 -0.70 -16.37 12.92
CA ARG A 74 -1.39 -17.49 13.56
C ARG A 74 -1.45 -18.71 12.64
N ASP A 75 -1.86 -18.51 11.39
CA ASP A 75 -1.97 -19.57 10.40
C ASP A 75 -0.59 -20.20 10.11
N PHE A 76 0.47 -19.38 10.08
CA PHE A 76 1.85 -19.87 9.97
C PHE A 76 2.27 -20.71 11.19
N ASN A 77 2.03 -20.21 12.40
CA ASN A 77 2.35 -20.96 13.61
C ASN A 77 1.61 -22.30 13.64
N GLU A 78 0.32 -22.32 13.31
CA GLU A 78 -0.48 -23.54 13.28
C GLU A 78 0.05 -24.56 12.26
N ALA A 79 0.49 -24.10 11.08
CA ALA A 79 1.12 -24.97 10.08
C ALA A 79 2.44 -25.58 10.59
N VAL A 80 3.29 -24.77 11.24
CA VAL A 80 4.57 -25.23 11.80
C VAL A 80 4.36 -26.22 12.96
N TYR A 81 3.38 -25.98 13.84
CA TYR A 81 3.08 -26.89 14.95
C TYR A 81 2.53 -28.23 14.45
N ARG A 82 1.72 -28.26 13.38
CA ARG A 82 1.21 -29.52 12.81
C ARG A 82 2.29 -30.35 12.10
N GLU A 83 3.31 -29.73 11.52
CA GLU A 83 4.46 -30.46 10.93
C GLU A 83 5.38 -31.07 12.00
N GLY A 84 5.40 -30.55 13.23
CA GLY A 84 6.21 -31.07 14.34
C GLY A 84 5.62 -32.27 15.08
N GLU A 85 4.35 -32.62 14.82
CA GLU A 85 3.65 -33.77 15.43
C GLU A 85 3.55 -35.00 14.48
N SER A 86 4.24 -34.98 13.34
CA SER A 86 4.34 -36.10 12.38
C SER A 86 5.65 -36.88 12.50
#